data_AF-A0A8J8GJ24-F1
#
_entry.id   AF-A0A8J8GJ24-F1
#
_cell.length_a   1.000
_cell.length_b   1.000
_cell.length_c   1.000
_cell.angle_alpha   90.00
_cell.angle_beta   90.00
_cell.angle_gamma   90.00
#
_symmetry.space_group_name_H-M   'P 1'
#
loop_
_entity.id
_entity.type
_entity.pdbx_description
1 polymer ?
#
loop_
_entity_poly.entity_id
_entity_poly.type
_entity_poly.pdbx_seq_one_letter_code
_entity_poly.pdbx_strand_id
1 'polypeptide(L)' 'MVRNINLSIEPNKIYGLIGRNGAGKTTFLKTVARLQNERKGEIFFEGRRIYKKDYLDLDVTFIGDEHAFFKI' A
#
# COMPACT_ATOMS: atom_id res chain seq x y z
N MET A 1 -13.30 2.35 -4.20
CA MET A 1 -14.26 2.78 -3.15
C MET A 1 -13.58 3.34 -1.89
N VAL A 2 -12.26 3.48 -1.84
CA VAL A 2 -11.55 4.05 -0.69
C VAL A 2 -11.57 5.58 -0.77
N ARG A 3 -11.97 6.27 0.31
CA ARG A 3 -12.07 7.73 0.37
C ARG A 3 -11.63 8.23 1.74
N ASN A 4 -10.87 9.32 1.76
CA ASN A 4 -10.52 10.08 2.96
C ASN A 4 -9.99 9.24 4.14
N ILE A 5 -9.02 8.37 3.87
CA ILE A 5 -8.34 7.60 4.92
C ILE A 5 -7.26 8.49 5.54
N ASN A 6 -7.30 8.61 6.86
CA ASN A 6 -6.27 9.27 7.65
C ASN A 6 -5.75 8.23 8.64
N LEU A 7 -4.50 7.81 8.46
CA LEU A 7 -3.91 6.71 9.21
C LEU A 7 -2.40 6.93 9.36
N SER A 8 -1.88 6.61 10.53
CA SER A 8 -0.44 6.53 10.81
C SER A 8 -0.10 5.10 11.21
N ILE A 9 0.95 4.55 10.58
CA ILE A 9 1.48 3.22 10.88
C ILE A 9 2.77 3.44 11.65
N GLU A 10 2.85 2.89 12.87
CA GLU A 10 4.06 2.97 13.68
C GLU A 10 5.01 1.81 13.35
N PRO A 11 6.33 2.04 13.42
CA PRO A 11 7.32 0.98 13.24
C PRO A 11 7.14 -0.13 14.30
N ASN A 12 7.56 -1.34 13.95
CA ASN A 12 7.54 -2.52 14.83
C ASN A 12 6.15 -2.95 15.33
N LYS A 13 5.08 -2.62 14.58
CA LYS A 13 3.71 -3.07 14.88
C LYS A 13 3.10 -3.86 13.72
N ILE A 14 2.18 -4.75 14.05
CA ILE A 14 1.39 -5.52 13.09
C ILE A 14 -0.05 -5.01 13.13
N TYR A 15 -0.61 -4.72 11.95
CA TYR A 15 -1.96 -4.21 11.80
C TYR A 15 -2.80 -5.15 10.92
N GLY A 16 -4.07 -5.34 11.29
CA GLY A 16 -5.04 -6.08 10.49
C GLY A 16 -6.00 -5.15 9.75
N LEU A 17 -6.09 -5.27 8.42
CA LEU A 17 -7.09 -4.54 7.63
C LEU A 17 -8.28 -5.45 7.30
N ILE A 18 -9.39 -5.25 8.00
CA ILE A 18 -10.61 -6.06 7.88
C ILE A 18 -11.71 -5.33 7.12
N GLY A 19 -12.59 -6.10 6.47
CA GLY A 19 -13.73 -5.55 5.74
C GLY A 19 -14.28 -6.52 4.69
N ARG A 20 -15.49 -6.25 4.18
CA ARG A 20 -16.15 -7.08 3.15
C ARG A 20 -15.34 -7.14 1.85
N ASN A 21 -15.60 -8.16 1.02
CA ASN A 21 -15.09 -8.21 -0.35
C ASN A 21 -15.60 -6.99 -1.14
N GLY A 22 -14.73 -6.40 -1.96
CA GLY A 22 -15.04 -5.17 -2.69
C GLY A 22 -14.91 -3.86 -1.88
N ALA A 23 -14.67 -3.91 -0.56
CA ALA A 23 -14.47 -2.70 0.26
C ALA A 23 -13.24 -1.86 -0.15
N GLY A 24 -12.32 -2.44 -0.93
CA GLY A 24 -11.13 -1.76 -1.44
C GLY A 24 -9.84 -2.04 -0.67
N LYS A 25 -9.80 -3.10 0.14
CA LYS A 25 -8.62 -3.51 0.94
C LYS A 25 -7.36 -3.66 0.08
N THR A 26 -7.43 -4.51 -0.95
CA THR A 26 -6.31 -4.73 -1.89
C THR A 26 -5.93 -3.46 -2.62
N THR A 27 -6.91 -2.64 -3.03
CA THR A 27 -6.66 -1.34 -3.66
C THR A 27 -5.93 -0.39 -2.72
N PHE A 28 -6.31 -0.37 -1.44
CA PHE A 28 -5.64 0.44 -0.41
C PHE A 28 -4.19 -0.02 -0.21
N LEU A 29 -3.96 -1.32 0.01
CA LEU A 29 -2.61 -1.86 0.20
C LEU A 29 -1.70 -1.61 -1.01
N LYS A 30 -2.19 -1.80 -2.24
CA LYS A 30 -1.45 -1.45 -3.48
C LYS A 30 -1.15 0.04 -3.58
N THR A 31 -2.03 0.90 -3.07
CA THR A 31 -1.81 2.36 -3.04
C THR A 31 -0.74 2.73 -2.02
N VAL A 32 -0.80 2.15 -0.80
CA VAL A 32 0.23 2.35 0.25
C VAL A 32 1.60 1.89 -0.22
N ALA A 33 1.67 0.72 -0.87
CA ALA A 33 2.91 0.19 -1.46
C ALA A 33 3.34 0.90 -2.76
N ARG A 34 2.70 2.01 -3.13
CA ARG A 34 2.98 2.79 -4.36
C ARG A 34 2.93 2.03 -5.68
N LEU A 35 2.29 0.86 -5.70
CA LEU A 35 1.98 0.11 -6.92
C LEU A 35 0.79 0.71 -7.70
N GLN A 36 -0.03 1.52 -7.02
CA GLN A 36 -1.14 2.26 -7.60
C GLN A 36 -1.12 3.72 -7.16
N ASN A 37 -1.53 4.64 -8.05
CA ASN A 37 -1.70 6.05 -7.70
C ASN A 37 -2.96 6.26 -6.84
N GLU A 38 -2.83 7.10 -5.82
CA GLU A 38 -3.92 7.81 -5.17
C GLU A 38 -4.53 8.84 -6.13
N ARG A 39 -5.84 9.07 -6.02
CA ARG A 39 -6.49 10.14 -6.80
C ARG A 39 -6.32 11.51 -6.17
N LYS A 40 -6.26 11.56 -4.84
CA LYS A 40 -6.13 12.76 -4.00
C LYS A 40 -5.46 12.35 -2.69
N GLY A 41 -4.83 13.32 -2.02
CA GLY A 41 -4.14 13.12 -0.76
C GLY A 41 -2.65 12.90 -0.96
N GLU A 42 -2.00 12.48 0.12
CA GLU A 42 -0.55 12.34 0.22
C GLU A 42 -0.23 11.11 1.06
N ILE A 43 0.90 10.46 0.75
CA ILE A 43 1.44 9.38 1.57
C ILE A 43 2.88 9.74 1.89
N PHE A 44 3.23 9.56 3.15
CA PHE A 44 4.56 9.81 3.67
C PHE A 44 5.16 8.50 4.16
N PHE A 45 6.44 8.29 3.86
CA PHE A 45 7.25 7.19 4.38
C PHE A 45 8.50 7.81 4.98
N GLU A 46 8.78 7.51 6.26
CA GLU A 46 9.89 8.10 7.02
C GLU A 46 9.96 9.64 6.93
N GLY A 47 8.80 10.29 6.99
CA GLY A 47 8.69 11.76 6.91
C GLY A 47 8.84 12.35 5.50
N ARG A 48 9.21 11.54 4.49
CA ARG A 48 9.30 11.96 3.09
C ARG A 48 7.98 11.67 2.37
N ARG A 49 7.47 12.66 1.64
CA ARG A 49 6.36 12.45 0.69
C ARG A 49 6.85 11.57 -0.45
N ILE A 50 6.17 10.45 -0.67
CA ILE A 50 6.50 9.47 -1.71
C ILE A 50 5.52 9.56 -2.87
N TYR A 51 5.92 9.07 -4.06
CA TYR A 51 5.13 9.01 -5.28
C TYR A 51 5.27 7.63 -5.93
N LYS A 52 4.42 7.31 -6.92
CA LYS A 52 4.50 6.02 -7.62
C LYS A 52 5.87 5.73 -8.22
N LYS A 53 6.56 6.75 -8.77
CA LYS A 53 7.90 6.57 -9.35
C LYS A 53 8.96 6.12 -8.33
N ASP A 54 8.72 6.36 -7.04
CA ASP A 54 9.67 6.06 -5.97
C ASP A 54 9.57 4.58 -5.52
N TYR A 55 8.63 3.79 -6.04
CA TYR A 55 8.30 2.46 -5.51
C TYR A 55 9.48 1.47 -5.47
N LEU A 56 10.49 1.63 -6.34
CA LEU A 56 11.69 0.80 -6.36
C LEU A 56 12.71 1.18 -5.26
N ASP A 57 12.61 2.41 -4.74
CA ASP A 57 13.54 2.95 -3.74
C ASP A 57 12.96 2.85 -2.31
N LEU A 58 11.76 2.29 -2.15
CA LEU A 58 11.11 2.12 -0.85
C LEU A 58 11.47 0.78 -0.24
N ASP A 59 11.78 0.77 1.05
CA ASP A 59 11.83 -0.46 1.85
C ASP A 59 10.42 -0.95 2.20
N VAL A 60 9.62 -1.21 1.15
CA VAL A 60 8.24 -1.66 1.24
C VAL A 60 8.02 -2.75 0.21
N THR A 61 7.68 -3.95 0.68
CA THR A 61 7.32 -5.07 -0.18
C THR A 61 5.82 -5.32 -0.15
N PHE A 62 5.22 -5.52 -1.33
CA PHE A 62 3.84 -5.98 -1.45
C PHE A 62 3.83 -7.45 -1.87
N ILE A 63 3.20 -8.28 -1.03
CA ILE A 63 2.97 -9.69 -1.34
C ILE A 63 1.49 -9.81 -1.72
N GLY A 64 1.25 -10.13 -3.00
CA GLY A 64 -0.10 -10.36 -3.51
C GLY A 64 -0.58 -11.78 -3.21
N ASP A 65 -1.89 -11.98 -3.35
CA ASP A 65 -2.53 -13.30 -3.17
C ASP A 65 -2.16 -14.29 -4.29
N GLU A 66 -1.62 -13.80 -5.41
CA GLU A 66 -1.26 -14.60 -6.58
C GLU A 66 0.17 -15.14 -6.48
N HIS A 67 0.31 -16.46 -6.62
CA HIS A 67 1.62 -17.11 -6.64
C HIS A 67 2.28 -16.92 -8.01
N ALA A 68 3.34 -16.11 -8.06
CA ALA A 68 4.22 -16.03 -9.22
C ALA A 68 5.29 -17.12 -9.13
N PHE A 69 5.10 -18.22 -9.86
CA PHE A 69 6.15 -19.23 -10.04
C PHE A 69 6.94 -18.92 -11.30
N PHE A 70 8.23 -18.63 -11.14
CA PHE A 70 9.15 -18.55 -12.28
C PHE A 70 9.67 -19.95 -12.56
N LYS A 71 9.41 -20.46 -13.78
CA LYS A 71 10.09 -21.64 -14.28
C LYS A 71 11.44 -21.20 -14.87
N ILE A 72 12.51 -21.81 -14.35
CA ILE A 72 13.87 -21.70 -14.87
C ILE A 72 13.98 -22.58 -16.12
#